data_AF-A0A484NQ31-F1
#
_entry.id   AF-A0A484NQ31-F1
#
_cell.length_a   1.000
_cell.length_b   1.000
_cell.length_c   1.000
_cell.angle_alpha   90.00
_cell.angle_beta   90.00
_cell.angle_gamma   90.00
#
_symmetry.space_group_name_H-M   'P 1'
#
loop_
_entity.id
_entity.type
_entity.pdbx_description
1 polymer ?
#
loop_
_entity_poly.entity_id
_entity_poly.type
_entity_poly.pdbx_seq_one_letter_code
_entity_poly.pdbx_strand_id
1 'polypeptide(L)' 'MDPKTDKLVRRTTMVATAVASYILLTADYGPQPNALDPIKNAILSAERSVKEFVFGSKKVGQENETEKAPNSSEKA' A
#
# COMPACT_ATOMS: atom_id res chain seq x y z
N MET A 1 -35.78 -13.36 -25.76
CA MET A 1 -34.72 -13.22 -24.75
C MET A 1 -34.00 -14.55 -24.65
N ASP A 2 -32.67 -14.55 -24.60
CA ASP A 2 -31.90 -15.80 -24.47
C ASP A 2 -31.98 -16.28 -23.01
N PRO A 3 -32.57 -17.46 -22.73
CA PRO A 3 -32.76 -17.95 -21.38
C PRO A 3 -31.44 -18.21 -20.62
N LYS A 4 -30.32 -18.39 -21.34
CA LYS A 4 -28.99 -18.50 -20.72
C LYS A 4 -28.52 -17.16 -20.20
N THR A 5 -28.77 -16.09 -20.97
CA THR A 5 -28.45 -14.72 -20.60
C THR A 5 -29.26 -14.28 -19.39
N ASP A 6 -30.57 -14.56 -19.35
CA ASP A 6 -31.41 -14.25 -18.18
C ASP A 6 -30.91 -14.91 -16.90
N LYS A 7 -30.47 -16.17 -16.99
CA LYS A 7 -29.95 -16.93 -15.84
C LYS A 7 -28.60 -16.39 -15.36
N LEU A 8 -27.75 -15.93 -16.30
CA LEU A 8 -26.48 -15.30 -15.98
C LEU A 8 -26.70 -13.94 -15.32
N VAL A 9 -27.52 -13.07 -15.93
CA VAL A 9 -27.85 -11.74 -15.40
C VAL A 9 -28.39 -11.86 -13.99
N ARG A 10 -29.35 -12.74 -13.74
CA ARG A 10 -29.94 -12.92 -12.40
C ARG A 10 -28.92 -13.31 -11.34
N ARG A 11 -27.98 -14.19 -11.66
CA ARG A 11 -26.90 -14.59 -10.73
C ARG A 11 -25.93 -13.45 -10.49
N THR A 12 -25.50 -12.78 -11.56
CA THR A 12 -24.58 -11.65 -11.48
C THR A 12 -25.19 -10.51 -10.68
N THR A 13 -26.46 -10.18 -10.90
CA THR A 13 -27.16 -9.14 -10.13
C THR A 13 -27.24 -9.50 -8.65
N MET A 14 -27.50 -10.75 -8.30
CA MET A 14 -27.55 -11.18 -6.90
C MET A 14 -26.17 -11.04 -6.22
N VAL A 15 -25.11 -11.47 -6.89
CA VAL A 15 -23.72 -11.33 -6.39
C VAL A 15 -23.31 -9.87 -6.32
N ALA A 16 -23.58 -9.09 -7.38
CA ALA A 16 -23.28 -7.67 -7.43
C ALA A 16 -24.00 -6.89 -6.33
N THR A 17 -25.26 -7.25 -6.03
CA THR A 17 -26.01 -6.64 -4.92
C THR A 17 -25.35 -6.95 -3.58
N ALA A 18 -24.95 -8.20 -3.34
CA ALA A 18 -24.24 -8.57 -2.11
C ALA A 18 -22.91 -7.82 -1.98
N VAL A 19 -22.11 -7.75 -3.04
CA VAL A 19 -20.83 -7.02 -3.06
C VAL A 19 -21.05 -5.53 -2.85
N ALA A 20 -22.01 -4.92 -3.55
CA ALA A 20 -22.34 -3.50 -3.38
C ALA A 20 -22.81 -3.20 -1.95
N SER A 21 -23.65 -4.06 -1.37
CA SER A 21 -24.11 -3.92 0.02
C SER A 21 -22.96 -4.05 1.02
N TYR A 22 -22.02 -4.96 0.79
CA TYR A 22 -20.81 -5.08 1.61
C TYR A 22 -19.94 -3.82 1.50
N ILE A 23 -19.70 -3.33 0.28
CA ILE A 23 -18.92 -2.10 0.07
C ILE A 23 -19.58 -0.91 0.76
N LEU A 24 -20.90 -0.70 0.57
CA LEU A 24 -21.64 0.40 1.21
C LEU A 24 -21.61 0.28 2.74
N LEU A 25 -21.78 -0.92 3.29
CA LEU A 25 -21.66 -1.15 4.74
C LEU A 25 -20.25 -0.84 5.25
N THR A 26 -19.23 -1.19 4.49
CA THR A 26 -17.83 -0.87 4.82
C THR A 26 -17.42 0.54 4.37
N ALA A 27 -18.28 1.32 3.70
CA ALA A 27 -17.89 2.60 3.12
C ALA A 27 -17.71 3.68 4.20
N ASP A 28 -18.50 3.62 5.27
CA ASP A 28 -18.34 4.48 6.46
C ASP A 28 -17.13 4.06 7.31
N TYR A 29 -16.66 2.82 7.15
CA TYR A 29 -15.40 2.34 7.71
C TYR A 29 -14.28 2.67 6.72
N GLY A 30 -13.87 3.94 6.70
CA GLY A 30 -12.73 4.40 5.91
C GLY A 30 -11.53 3.45 6.02
N PRO A 31 -10.68 3.36 4.99
CA PRO A 31 -9.59 2.39 4.92
C PRO A 31 -8.79 2.40 6.23
N GLN A 32 -8.80 1.26 6.94
CA GLN A 32 -8.01 1.12 8.17
C GLN A 32 -6.56 1.49 7.85
N PRO A 33 -5.96 2.44 8.57
CA PRO A 33 -4.68 3.02 8.20
C PRO A 33 -3.61 1.93 7.99
N ASN A 34 -3.66 0.85 8.77
CA ASN A 34 -2.57 -0.13 8.80
C ASN A 34 -2.72 -1.30 7.83
N ALA A 35 -3.84 -1.43 7.10
CA ALA A 35 -4.07 -2.60 6.23
C ALA A 35 -3.34 -2.50 4.89
N LEU A 36 -3.21 -1.27 4.37
CA LEU A 36 -2.63 -1.00 3.05
C LEU A 36 -1.27 -0.31 3.12
N ASP A 37 -0.82 0.10 4.32
CA ASP A 37 0.49 0.71 4.54
C ASP A 37 1.65 -0.15 4.03
N PRO A 38 1.69 -1.48 4.27
CA PRO A 38 2.78 -2.32 3.76
C PRO A 38 2.83 -2.35 2.22
N ILE A 39 1.67 -2.39 1.56
CA ILE A 39 1.55 -2.45 0.11
C ILE A 39 1.92 -1.10 -0.50
N LYS A 40 1.43 -0.01 0.07
CA LYS A 40 1.76 1.37 -0.34
C LYS A 40 3.25 1.64 -0.21
N ASN A 41 3.87 1.23 0.90
CA ASN A 41 5.31 1.39 1.12
C ASN A 41 6.13 0.53 0.15
N ALA A 42 5.69 -0.69 -0.16
CA ALA A 42 6.33 -1.54 -1.15
C ALA A 42 6.28 -0.93 -2.56
N ILE A 43 5.14 -0.35 -2.95
CA ILE A 43 4.98 0.34 -4.24
C ILE A 43 5.88 1.58 -4.31
N LEU A 44 5.88 2.43 -3.27
CA LEU A 44 6.73 3.62 -3.21
C LEU A 44 8.23 3.27 -3.22
N SER A 45 8.62 2.18 -2.58
CA SER A 45 10.00 1.67 -2.60
C SER A 45 10.39 1.17 -3.99
N ALA A 46 9.51 0.41 -4.64
CA ALA A 46 9.73 -0.07 -6.01
C ALA A 46 9.85 1.09 -7.00
N GLU A 47 9.00 2.11 -6.89
CA GLU A 47 9.09 3.34 -7.70
C GLU A 47 10.43 4.04 -7.49
N ARG A 48 10.92 4.15 -6.24
CA ARG A 48 12.24 4.73 -5.96
C ARG A 48 13.37 3.89 -6.54
N SER A 49 13.37 2.58 -6.35
CA SER A 49 14.41 1.69 -6.90
C SER A 49 14.46 1.74 -8.43
N VAL A 50 13.30 1.74 -9.10
CA VAL A 50 13.26 1.85 -10.57
C VAL A 50 13.73 3.23 -11.01
N LYS A 51 13.35 4.29 -10.30
CA LYS A 51 13.82 5.65 -10.58
C LYS A 51 15.33 5.77 -10.42
N GLU A 52 15.91 5.17 -9.38
CA GLU A 52 17.36 5.11 -9.17
C GLU A 52 18.08 4.25 -10.22
N PHE A 53 17.44 3.16 -10.66
CA PHE A 53 17.97 2.28 -11.70
C PHE A 53 17.97 2.94 -13.09
N VAL A 54 16.90 3.65 -13.46
CA VAL A 54 16.73 4.27 -14.79
C VAL A 54 17.44 5.61 -14.91
N PHE A 55 17.35 6.46 -13.87
CA PHE A 55 17.95 7.81 -13.91
C PHE A 55 19.38 7.84 -13.34
N GLY A 56 19.87 6.72 -12.83
CA GLY A 56 21.11 6.63 -12.05
C GLY A 56 20.96 7.32 -10.68
N SER A 57 21.60 6.77 -9.65
CA SER A 57 21.70 7.45 -8.36
C SER A 57 22.43 8.78 -8.55
N LYS A 58 21.70 9.90 -8.58
CA LYS A 58 22.30 11.20 -8.28
C LYS A 58 22.80 11.13 -6.84
N LYS A 59 24.10 10.83 -6.67
CA LYS A 59 24.81 11.06 -5.43
C LYS A 59 24.73 12.56 -5.13
N VAL A 60 23.78 12.96 -4.30
CA VAL A 60 23.95 14.16 -3.48
C VAL A 60 24.93 13.75 -2.39
N GLY A 61 26.14 14.30 -2.45
CA GLY A 61 27.22 14.00 -1.52
C GLY A 61 26.86 14.35 -0.07
N GLN A 62 26.98 13.36 0.81
CA GLN A 62 27.90 13.32 1.95
C GLN A 62 28.19 14.62 2.72
N GLU A 63 27.60 14.76 3.92
CA GLU A 63 28.15 15.39 5.13
C GLU A 63 27.39 14.72 6.32
N ASN A 64 27.91 14.00 7.32
CA ASN A 64 29.22 13.91 7.95
C ASN A 64 29.41 12.49 8.52
N GLU A 65 30.57 11.87 8.29
CA GLU A 65 31.13 10.81 9.12
C GLU A 65 32.25 11.42 9.98
N THR A 66 32.13 11.33 11.31
CA THR A 66 33.17 11.20 12.36
C THR A 66 32.42 11.45 13.68
N GLU A 67 32.47 10.66 14.75
CA GLU A 67 33.55 9.87 15.31
C GLU A 67 32.98 8.90 16.38
N LYS A 68 33.35 7.62 16.30
CA LYS A 68 33.86 6.78 17.41
C LYS A 68 33.10 6.74 18.77
N ALA A 69 32.50 5.57 19.06
CA ALA A 69 32.08 5.12 20.41
C ALA A 69 33.27 4.96 21.39
N PRO A 70 33.14 4.50 22.66
CA PRO A 70 32.09 4.58 23.69
C PRO A 70 32.61 5.17 25.04
N ASN A 71 31.78 5.62 25.99
CA ASN A 71 32.10 5.43 27.42
C ASN A 71 30.90 5.60 28.39
N SER A 72 31.01 4.82 29.45
CA SER A 72 30.24 4.65 30.69
C SER A 72 30.11 5.91 31.58
N SER A 73 29.25 5.77 32.62
CA SER A 73 28.98 6.62 33.80
C SER A 73 28.20 7.91 33.53
N GLU A 74 27.20 8.32 34.31
CA GLU A 74 27.14 8.34 35.78
C GLU A 74 25.69 8.50 36.30
N LYS A 75 25.52 8.07 37.54
CA LYS A 75 24.32 8.00 38.37
C LYS A 75 24.13 9.32 39.12
N ALA A 76 22.90 9.85 39.19
CA ALA A 76 22.44 10.76 40.24
C ALA A 76 20.92 10.63 40.39
#